data_AF-A0A2N6APR8-F1
#
_entry.id   AF-A0A2N6APR8-F1
#
_cell.length_a   1.000
_cell.length_b   1.000
_cell.length_c   1.000
_cell.angle_alpha   90.00
_cell.angle_beta   90.00
_cell.angle_gamma   90.00
#
_symmetry.space_group_name_H-M   'P 1'
#
loop_
_entity.id
_entity.type
_entity.pdbx_description
1 polymer ?
#
loop_
_entity_poly.entity_id
_entity_poly.type
_entity_poly.pdbx_seq_one_letter_code
_entity_poly.pdbx_strand_id
1 'polypeptide(L)'
;MIESTKQAQSTELTAGSGFTYEDRVAGVYLASLLIESGAPSLDAHIVRRVSFQQSAFGHPLDDLIIDANANDGSVAQLSLQIKRSLQIGAGVTNTDFRSVVTASWDTLSKSDFREGIDRYGCVVDTISAKRLRALRNVCDWARASTDAMHFASRFASDGPASAPHRQIKTAIESILVEHTGAKFCNTQLHRFLSHFVAIQLNALHEGEATSPAVVQQLQSALADSDSGRGKDLWDALLRIASENRGRAAACERPNLLFALKGRFRFRGSSALRSDIERVNTLAKDWP
;
A
#
# COMPACT_ATOMS: atom_id res chain seq x y z
N MET A 1 -39.29 -17.09 18.86
CA MET A 1 -39.12 -16.57 17.48
C MET A 1 -38.08 -15.48 17.56
N ILE A 2 -36.85 -15.77 17.15
CA ILE A 2 -35.73 -14.83 17.14
C ILE A 2 -35.51 -14.51 15.66
N GLU A 3 -35.93 -13.33 15.23
CA GLU A 3 -35.63 -12.83 13.89
C GLU A 3 -34.15 -12.48 13.81
N SER A 4 -33.45 -13.23 12.95
CA SER A 4 -32.07 -13.00 12.57
C SER A 4 -31.99 -11.75 11.69
N THR A 5 -31.49 -10.65 12.23
CA THR A 5 -31.19 -9.44 11.47
C THR A 5 -30.05 -9.73 10.50
N LYS A 6 -30.41 -10.03 9.26
CA LYS A 6 -29.52 -10.20 8.12
C LYS A 6 -28.81 -8.85 7.90
N GLN A 7 -27.56 -8.76 8.34
CA GLN A 7 -26.70 -7.60 8.15
C GLN A 7 -26.61 -7.33 6.66
N ALA A 8 -27.20 -6.21 6.22
CA ALA A 8 -27.21 -5.82 4.83
C ALA A 8 -25.77 -5.67 4.35
N GLN A 9 -25.32 -6.56 3.47
CA GLN A 9 -24.15 -6.33 2.64
C GLN A 9 -24.38 -5.00 1.92
N SER A 10 -23.57 -3.98 2.22
CA SER A 10 -23.59 -2.70 1.51
C SER A 10 -23.27 -2.92 0.04
N THR A 11 -24.32 -3.13 -0.75
CA THR A 11 -24.32 -3.00 -2.20
C THR A 11 -24.28 -1.51 -2.55
N GLU A 12 -23.08 -0.92 -2.59
CA GLU A 12 -22.91 0.43 -3.13
C GLU A 12 -21.69 0.50 -4.04
N LEU A 13 -21.97 0.20 -5.32
CA LEU A 13 -21.18 0.57 -6.48
C LEU A 13 -20.85 2.08 -6.41
N THR A 14 -19.60 2.42 -6.13
CA THR A 14 -19.16 3.82 -6.11
C THR A 14 -19.08 4.42 -7.51
N ALA A 15 -19.69 5.61 -7.64
CA ALA A 15 -19.43 6.65 -8.63
C ALA A 15 -18.96 6.15 -10.03
N GLY A 16 -19.94 5.80 -10.87
CA GLY A 16 -19.84 5.83 -12.34
C GLY A 16 -18.97 4.79 -13.05
N SER A 17 -18.04 4.10 -12.37
CA SER A 17 -17.09 3.19 -13.06
C SER A 17 -17.20 1.71 -12.68
N GLY A 18 -18.07 1.35 -11.73
CA GLY A 18 -18.26 -0.06 -11.32
C GLY A 18 -17.13 -0.68 -10.49
N PHE A 19 -16.14 0.11 -10.04
CA PHE A 19 -15.00 -0.37 -9.24
C PHE A 19 -15.02 0.22 -7.82
N THR A 20 -14.57 -0.59 -6.85
CA THR A 20 -14.48 -0.19 -5.43
C THR A 20 -13.22 0.62 -5.14
N TYR A 21 -13.11 1.17 -3.93
CA TYR A 21 -11.91 1.88 -3.49
C TYR A 21 -10.70 0.94 -3.41
N GLU A 22 -10.93 -0.27 -2.93
CA GLU A 22 -9.96 -1.34 -2.80
C GLU A 22 -9.40 -1.73 -4.16
N ASP A 23 -10.25 -1.84 -5.18
CA ASP A 23 -9.82 -2.13 -6.55
C ASP A 23 -8.92 -1.00 -7.09
N ARG A 24 -9.25 0.27 -6.77
CA ARG A 24 -8.44 1.43 -7.18
C ARG A 24 -7.08 1.47 -6.49
N VAL A 25 -7.03 1.26 -5.19
CA VAL A 25 -5.78 1.18 -4.42
C VAL A 25 -4.91 0.07 -4.97
N ALA A 26 -5.46 -1.15 -5.12
CA ALA A 26 -4.70 -2.26 -5.65
C ALA A 26 -4.27 -2.05 -7.11
N GLY A 27 -5.10 -1.37 -7.91
CA GLY A 27 -4.75 -0.94 -9.26
C GLY A 27 -3.46 -0.11 -9.31
N VAL A 28 -3.26 0.81 -8.35
CA VAL A 28 -2.01 1.61 -8.28
C VAL A 28 -0.79 0.69 -8.14
N TYR A 29 -0.85 -0.31 -7.27
CA TYR A 29 0.25 -1.26 -7.09
C TYR A 29 0.40 -2.22 -8.27
N LEU A 30 -0.69 -2.63 -8.93
CA LEU A 30 -0.63 -3.40 -10.18
C LEU A 30 -0.01 -2.58 -11.33
N ALA A 31 -0.26 -1.27 -11.39
CA ALA A 31 0.37 -0.38 -12.36
C ALA A 31 1.89 -0.35 -12.14
N SER A 32 2.34 -0.15 -10.90
CA SER A 32 3.77 -0.23 -10.54
C SER A 32 4.39 -1.58 -10.85
N LEU A 33 3.66 -2.68 -10.59
CA LEU A 33 4.09 -4.05 -10.95
C LEU A 33 4.27 -4.22 -12.46
N LEU A 34 3.34 -3.68 -13.26
CA LEU A 34 3.37 -3.80 -14.71
C LEU A 34 4.56 -3.06 -15.33
N ILE A 35 4.81 -1.83 -14.86
CA ILE A 35 5.88 -0.96 -15.37
C ILE A 35 7.23 -1.12 -14.65
N GLU A 36 7.31 -2.05 -13.70
CA GLU A 36 8.51 -2.33 -12.90
C GLU A 36 9.06 -1.08 -12.17
N SER A 37 8.18 -0.30 -11.56
CA SER A 37 8.54 0.89 -10.78
C SER A 37 8.33 0.69 -9.28
N GLY A 38 8.77 1.70 -8.52
CA GLY A 38 8.32 1.87 -7.14
C GLY A 38 6.84 2.24 -7.04
N ALA A 39 6.37 2.24 -5.79
CA ALA A 39 5.01 2.54 -5.41
C ALA A 39 5.01 3.31 -4.07
N PRO A 40 3.90 3.94 -3.66
CA PRO A 40 3.82 4.63 -2.37
C PRO A 40 4.29 3.75 -1.20
N SER A 41 5.21 4.29 -0.38
CA SER A 41 5.90 3.59 0.73
C SER A 41 6.89 2.48 0.32
N LEU A 42 7.21 2.39 -0.97
CA LEU A 42 8.20 1.50 -1.57
C LEU A 42 9.09 2.29 -2.55
N ASP A 43 9.38 3.56 -2.26
CA ASP A 43 9.99 4.50 -3.23
C ASP A 43 11.38 4.07 -3.73
N ALA A 44 12.10 3.29 -2.93
CA ALA A 44 13.43 2.73 -3.25
C ALA A 44 13.39 1.27 -3.74
N HIS A 45 12.21 0.68 -3.95
CA HIS A 45 12.03 -0.73 -4.30
C HIS A 45 11.16 -0.87 -5.55
N ILE A 46 11.44 -1.86 -6.40
CA ILE A 46 10.62 -2.21 -7.56
C ILE A 46 9.59 -3.25 -7.15
N VAL A 47 8.31 -3.00 -7.42
CA VAL A 47 7.23 -3.95 -7.11
C VAL A 47 7.39 -5.24 -7.93
N ARG A 48 7.32 -6.40 -7.26
CA ARG A 48 7.49 -7.73 -7.86
C ARG A 48 6.27 -8.63 -7.74
N ARG A 49 5.49 -8.46 -6.67
CA ARG A 49 4.28 -9.25 -6.43
C ARG A 49 3.24 -8.42 -5.69
N VAL A 50 1.98 -8.62 -6.04
CA VAL A 50 0.83 -8.03 -5.34
C VAL A 50 -0.15 -9.15 -4.99
N SER A 51 -0.44 -9.31 -3.71
CA SER A 51 -1.29 -10.37 -3.17
C SER A 51 -2.50 -9.78 -2.46
N PHE A 52 -3.66 -10.40 -2.63
CA PHE A 52 -4.95 -9.84 -2.25
C PHE A 52 -5.61 -10.72 -1.19
N GLN A 53 -6.23 -10.13 -0.17
CA GLN A 53 -7.08 -10.83 0.81
C GLN A 53 -6.41 -12.06 1.43
N GLN A 54 -5.27 -11.85 2.10
CA GLN A 54 -4.35 -12.91 2.54
C GLN A 54 -4.57 -13.42 3.98
N SER A 55 -5.71 -13.12 4.61
CA SER A 55 -5.98 -13.53 6.01
C SER A 55 -6.04 -15.04 6.16
N ALA A 56 -6.65 -15.73 5.19
CA ALA A 56 -6.66 -17.19 5.11
C ALA A 56 -5.25 -17.82 4.99
N PHE A 57 -4.24 -17.03 4.61
CA PHE A 57 -2.85 -17.44 4.47
C PHE A 57 -1.96 -16.92 5.61
N GLY A 58 -2.57 -16.53 6.75
CA GLY A 58 -1.84 -16.17 7.97
C GLY A 58 -1.26 -14.76 7.97
N HIS A 59 -1.74 -13.87 7.12
CA HIS A 59 -1.37 -12.45 7.14
C HIS A 59 -2.40 -11.64 7.95
N PRO A 60 -1.99 -10.97 9.05
CA PRO A 60 -2.93 -10.19 9.86
C PRO A 60 -3.46 -8.94 9.14
N LEU A 61 -2.58 -8.20 8.45
CA LEU A 61 -2.98 -7.18 7.47
C LEU A 61 -3.05 -7.83 6.10
N ASP A 62 -4.26 -7.95 5.58
CA ASP A 62 -4.54 -8.93 4.55
C ASP A 62 -5.07 -8.35 3.25
N ASP A 63 -5.64 -7.13 3.25
CA ASP A 63 -6.26 -6.58 2.05
C ASP A 63 -5.31 -6.55 0.87
N LEU A 64 -4.07 -6.09 1.10
CA LEU A 64 -3.04 -6.01 0.09
C LEU A 64 -1.64 -6.23 0.67
N ILE A 65 -0.89 -7.13 0.05
CA ILE A 65 0.52 -7.41 0.38
C ILE A 65 1.36 -7.21 -0.86
N ILE A 66 2.37 -6.38 -0.75
CA ILE A 66 3.26 -6.03 -1.85
C ILE A 66 4.66 -6.49 -1.51
N ASP A 67 5.21 -7.38 -2.33
CA ASP A 67 6.61 -7.74 -2.29
C ASP A 67 7.36 -6.89 -3.34
N ALA A 68 8.46 -6.28 -2.92
CA ALA A 68 9.26 -5.40 -3.76
C ALA A 68 10.76 -5.58 -3.49
N ASN A 69 11.59 -5.37 -4.52
CA ASN A 69 13.03 -5.56 -4.42
C ASN A 69 13.77 -4.23 -4.51
N ALA A 70 14.75 -4.01 -3.65
CA ALA A 70 15.71 -2.91 -3.83
C ALA A 70 16.77 -3.29 -4.88
N ASN A 71 17.59 -2.31 -5.26
CA ASN A 71 18.65 -2.47 -6.27
C ASN A 71 19.74 -3.47 -5.83
N ASP A 72 19.93 -3.67 -4.53
CA ASP A 72 20.88 -4.64 -3.97
C ASP A 72 20.29 -6.07 -3.89
N GLY A 73 19.07 -6.27 -4.39
CA GLY A 73 18.35 -7.55 -4.36
C GLY A 73 17.65 -7.84 -3.04
N SER A 74 17.73 -6.96 -2.03
CA SER A 74 16.97 -7.12 -0.81
C SER A 74 15.47 -7.02 -1.09
N VAL A 75 14.71 -7.91 -0.44
CA VAL A 75 13.26 -8.00 -0.60
C VAL A 75 12.60 -7.30 0.58
N ALA A 76 11.68 -6.40 0.29
CA ALA A 76 10.80 -5.74 1.26
C ALA A 76 9.35 -6.18 1.04
N GLN A 77 8.61 -6.27 2.12
CA GLN A 77 7.17 -6.50 2.11
C GLN A 77 6.44 -5.33 2.75
N LEU A 78 5.38 -4.89 2.07
CA LEU A 78 4.44 -3.89 2.57
C LEU A 78 3.07 -4.57 2.76
N SER A 79 2.60 -4.66 4.01
CA SER A 79 1.29 -5.23 4.36
C SER A 79 0.29 -4.12 4.71
N LEU A 80 -0.87 -4.10 4.06
CA LEU A 80 -1.80 -2.97 4.14
C LEU A 80 -3.23 -3.44 4.40
N GLN A 81 -3.91 -2.71 5.30
CA GLN A 81 -5.38 -2.65 5.33
C GLN A 81 -5.84 -1.46 4.51
N ILE A 82 -6.89 -1.63 3.72
CA ILE A 82 -7.50 -0.57 2.93
C ILE A 82 -8.78 -0.11 3.64
N LYS A 83 -8.94 1.21 3.82
CA LYS A 83 -10.13 1.81 4.43
C LYS A 83 -10.58 3.02 3.63
N ARG A 84 -11.86 3.10 3.26
CA ARG A 84 -12.40 4.30 2.58
C ARG A 84 -12.33 5.54 3.46
N SER A 85 -12.62 5.39 4.74
CA SER A 85 -12.53 6.44 5.74
C SER A 85 -11.87 5.90 7.00
N LEU A 86 -11.04 6.71 7.65
CA LEU A 86 -10.37 6.32 8.88
C LEU A 86 -10.29 7.50 9.84
N GLN A 87 -10.69 7.27 11.09
CA GLN A 87 -10.49 8.21 12.18
C GLN A 87 -9.31 7.74 13.05
N ILE A 88 -8.35 8.62 13.34
CA ILE A 88 -7.22 8.28 14.21
C ILE A 88 -7.59 8.58 15.67
N GLY A 89 -7.61 7.55 16.52
CA GLY A 89 -7.82 7.66 17.96
C GLY A 89 -8.25 6.35 18.62
N ALA A 90 -8.14 6.26 19.96
CA ALA A 90 -8.38 5.04 20.73
C ALA A 90 -9.82 4.82 21.22
N GLY A 91 -10.78 5.60 20.70
CA GLY A 91 -12.19 5.44 21.09
C GLY A 91 -12.65 3.99 20.91
N VAL A 92 -13.41 3.46 21.88
CA VAL A 92 -13.86 2.05 21.88
C VAL A 92 -14.73 1.71 20.68
N THR A 93 -15.45 2.68 20.14
CA THR A 93 -16.27 2.55 18.92
C THR A 93 -15.47 2.72 17.62
N ASN A 94 -14.20 3.11 17.70
CA ASN A 94 -13.32 3.27 16.53
C ASN A 94 -12.67 1.95 16.15
N THR A 95 -13.50 1.00 15.71
CA THR A 95 -13.09 -0.37 15.39
C THR A 95 -12.09 -0.44 14.24
N ASP A 96 -12.21 0.44 13.24
CA ASP A 96 -11.33 0.44 12.07
C ASP A 96 -9.87 0.76 12.42
N PHE A 97 -9.63 1.85 13.16
CA PHE A 97 -8.25 2.21 13.54
C PHE A 97 -7.66 1.20 14.53
N ARG A 98 -8.49 0.67 15.43
CA ARG A 98 -8.09 -0.41 16.33
C ARG A 98 -7.67 -1.66 15.57
N SER A 99 -8.47 -2.09 14.60
CA SER A 99 -8.15 -3.23 13.75
C SER A 99 -6.83 -3.02 12.99
N VAL A 100 -6.60 -1.82 12.43
CA VAL A 100 -5.35 -1.50 11.75
C VAL A 100 -4.15 -1.60 12.70
N VAL A 101 -4.23 -1.02 13.89
CA VAL A 101 -3.12 -1.01 14.86
C VAL A 101 -2.83 -2.42 15.39
N THR A 102 -3.87 -3.20 15.70
CA THR A 102 -3.71 -4.58 16.22
C THR A 102 -3.18 -5.54 15.16
N ALA A 103 -3.74 -5.52 13.94
CA ALA A 103 -3.21 -6.30 12.82
C ALA A 103 -1.78 -5.90 12.44
N SER A 104 -1.44 -4.60 12.55
CA SER A 104 -0.06 -4.11 12.37
C SER A 104 0.90 -4.71 13.40
N TRP A 105 0.46 -4.81 14.66
CA TRP A 105 1.26 -5.42 15.73
C TRP A 105 1.46 -6.91 15.52
N ASP A 106 0.40 -7.61 15.12
CA ASP A 106 0.48 -9.04 14.83
C ASP A 106 1.40 -9.29 13.62
N THR A 107 1.39 -8.38 12.63
CA THR A 107 2.30 -8.41 11.47
C THR A 107 3.77 -8.22 11.91
N LEU A 108 4.05 -7.22 12.77
CA LEU A 108 5.39 -7.00 13.35
C LEU A 108 5.87 -8.19 14.19
N SER A 109 4.94 -8.93 14.79
CA SER A 109 5.23 -10.03 15.70
C SER A 109 5.49 -11.35 14.98
N LYS A 110 5.29 -11.42 13.66
CA LYS A 110 5.64 -12.61 12.88
C LYS A 110 7.15 -12.85 12.91
N SER A 111 7.54 -14.12 12.94
CA SER A 111 8.95 -14.53 12.98
C SER A 111 9.72 -14.22 11.69
N ASP A 112 9.01 -14.04 10.58
CA ASP A 112 9.56 -13.72 9.25
C ASP A 112 9.60 -12.21 8.97
N PHE A 113 9.16 -11.35 9.91
CA PHE A 113 9.19 -9.90 9.73
C PHE A 113 10.62 -9.37 9.72
N ARG A 114 11.01 -8.65 8.66
CA ARG A 114 12.36 -8.10 8.48
C ARG A 114 12.43 -6.67 9.00
N GLU A 115 12.95 -6.50 10.21
CA GLU A 115 13.15 -5.18 10.79
C GLU A 115 14.03 -4.28 9.92
N GLY A 116 13.73 -2.98 9.93
CA GLY A 116 14.35 -1.98 9.07
C GLY A 116 13.83 -1.99 7.63
N ILE A 117 13.39 -3.14 7.11
CA ILE A 117 13.04 -3.35 5.71
C ILE A 117 11.51 -3.36 5.53
N ASP A 118 10.81 -4.27 6.19
CA ASP A 118 9.37 -4.46 6.02
C ASP A 118 8.57 -3.32 6.63
N ARG A 119 7.37 -3.09 6.08
CA ARG A 119 6.47 -2.03 6.50
C ARG A 119 5.04 -2.57 6.57
N TYR A 120 4.23 -1.93 7.39
CA TYR A 120 2.82 -2.26 7.51
C TYR A 120 1.98 -1.02 7.80
N GLY A 121 0.68 -1.10 7.60
CA GLY A 121 -0.26 -0.10 8.10
C GLY A 121 -1.50 -0.01 7.25
N CYS A 122 -1.86 1.20 6.82
CA CYS A 122 -3.10 1.41 6.09
C CYS A 122 -2.98 2.32 4.87
N VAL A 123 -3.93 2.12 3.94
CA VAL A 123 -4.26 3.06 2.87
C VAL A 123 -5.65 3.61 3.12
N VAL A 124 -5.81 4.93 3.01
CA VAL A 124 -7.09 5.62 3.24
C VAL A 124 -7.37 6.72 2.23
N ASP A 125 -8.64 6.91 1.87
CA ASP A 125 -9.08 8.05 1.06
C ASP A 125 -9.39 9.24 1.96
N THR A 126 -10.42 9.10 2.81
CA THR A 126 -10.92 10.17 3.67
C THR A 126 -10.35 10.06 5.09
N ILE A 127 -9.55 11.06 5.48
CA ILE A 127 -8.95 11.14 6.80
C ILE A 127 -8.64 12.59 7.19
N SER A 128 -8.68 12.91 8.48
CA SER A 128 -8.32 14.25 8.96
C SER A 128 -6.86 14.58 8.62
N ALA A 129 -6.64 15.56 7.75
CA ALA A 129 -5.30 15.99 7.33
C ALA A 129 -4.39 16.36 8.52
N LYS A 130 -4.95 17.03 9.54
CA LYS A 130 -4.22 17.39 10.76
C LYS A 130 -3.75 16.16 11.54
N ARG A 131 -4.63 15.16 11.72
CA ARG A 131 -4.31 13.92 12.44
C ARG A 131 -3.35 13.05 11.65
N LEU A 132 -3.56 12.91 10.34
CA LEU A 132 -2.68 12.16 9.44
C LEU A 132 -1.27 12.74 9.44
N ARG A 133 -1.13 14.07 9.32
CA ARG A 133 0.18 14.75 9.40
C ARG A 133 0.88 14.48 10.72
N ALA A 134 0.16 14.58 11.84
CA ALA A 134 0.74 14.29 13.15
C ALA A 134 1.15 12.82 13.30
N LEU A 135 0.39 11.86 12.75
CA LEU A 135 0.77 10.44 12.74
C LEU A 135 2.03 10.20 11.91
N ARG A 136 2.08 10.74 10.69
CA ARG A 136 3.25 10.63 9.81
C ARG A 136 4.50 11.21 10.47
N ASN A 137 4.40 12.40 11.08
CA ASN A 137 5.51 13.00 11.81
C ASN A 137 6.03 12.09 12.94
N VAL A 138 5.14 11.43 13.68
CA VAL A 138 5.54 10.49 14.75
C VAL A 138 6.27 9.28 14.18
N CYS A 139 5.78 8.69 13.08
CA CYS A 139 6.47 7.59 12.39
C CYS A 139 7.82 8.04 11.80
N ASP A 140 7.89 9.25 11.24
CA ASP A 140 9.13 9.82 10.70
C ASP A 140 10.16 10.04 11.79
N TRP A 141 9.74 10.55 12.95
CA TRP A 141 10.58 10.67 14.14
C TRP A 141 11.06 9.33 14.66
N ALA A 142 10.22 8.29 14.64
CA ALA A 142 10.62 6.94 15.00
C ALA A 142 11.73 6.44 14.06
N ARG A 143 11.52 6.56 12.74
CA ARG A 143 12.51 6.16 11.72
C ARG A 143 13.82 6.97 11.78
N ALA A 144 13.74 8.25 12.15
CA ALA A 144 14.91 9.13 12.24
C ALA A 144 15.64 9.06 13.59
N SER A 145 15.12 8.30 14.57
CA SER A 145 15.77 8.13 15.87
C SER A 145 16.65 6.89 15.86
N THR A 146 17.89 7.05 16.32
CA THR A 146 18.91 5.99 16.38
C THR A 146 18.54 4.86 17.34
N ASP A 147 17.75 5.17 18.37
CA ASP A 147 17.34 4.26 19.42
C ASP A 147 16.06 4.76 20.11
N ALA A 148 15.53 3.94 21.01
CA ALA A 148 14.30 4.20 21.74
C ALA A 148 14.39 5.39 22.72
N MET A 149 15.58 5.69 23.24
CA MET A 149 15.79 6.81 24.15
C MET A 149 15.76 8.14 23.40
N HIS A 150 16.41 8.20 22.24
CA HIS A 150 16.33 9.34 21.33
C HIS A 150 14.89 9.52 20.81
N PHE A 151 14.17 8.43 20.49
CA PHE A 151 12.75 8.56 20.14
C PHE A 151 11.92 9.11 21.32
N ALA A 152 12.12 8.59 22.53
CA ALA A 152 11.40 9.02 23.72
C ALA A 152 11.66 10.49 24.08
N SER A 153 12.90 10.99 23.90
CA SER A 153 13.24 12.39 24.20
C SER A 153 12.46 13.38 23.33
N ARG A 154 12.01 12.98 22.13
CA ARG A 154 11.15 13.83 21.30
C ARG A 154 9.81 14.17 21.95
N PHE A 155 9.38 13.35 22.91
CA PHE A 155 8.17 13.52 23.71
C PHE A 155 8.47 14.02 25.14
N ALA A 156 9.69 14.44 25.46
CA ALA A 156 9.97 15.15 26.70
C ALA A 156 9.27 16.53 26.73
N SER A 157 9.31 17.21 27.88
CA SER A 157 8.68 18.53 28.07
C SER A 157 9.25 19.62 27.15
N ASP A 158 10.54 19.53 26.86
CA ASP A 158 11.32 20.39 25.95
C ASP A 158 11.45 19.81 24.53
N GLY A 159 10.87 18.63 24.28
CA GLY A 159 10.88 17.96 22.98
C GLY A 159 9.89 18.57 21.97
N PRO A 160 10.09 18.33 20.65
CA PRO A 160 9.27 18.90 19.58
C PRO A 160 7.82 18.39 19.53
N ALA A 161 7.45 17.35 20.29
CA ALA A 161 6.11 16.78 20.26
C ALA A 161 5.04 17.72 20.84
N SER A 162 4.25 18.33 19.97
CA SER A 162 2.99 18.99 20.36
C SER A 162 1.89 18.02 20.86
N ALA A 163 0.80 18.56 21.42
CA ALA A 163 -0.31 17.78 21.95
C ALA A 163 -0.93 16.78 20.97
N PRO A 164 -1.16 17.10 19.67
CA PRO A 164 -1.60 16.11 18.68
C PRO A 164 -0.68 14.89 18.54
N HIS A 165 0.65 15.09 18.57
CA HIS A 165 1.60 13.98 18.47
C HIS A 165 1.50 13.07 19.71
N ARG A 166 1.44 13.66 20.91
CA ARG A 166 1.29 12.94 22.17
C ARG A 166 -0.02 12.13 22.19
N GLN A 167 -1.13 12.73 21.77
CA GLN A 167 -2.43 12.05 21.68
C GLN A 167 -2.38 10.84 20.74
N ILE A 168 -1.68 10.92 19.61
CA ILE A 168 -1.55 9.81 18.67
C ILE A 168 -0.70 8.68 19.27
N LYS A 169 0.46 9.01 19.85
CA LYS A 169 1.30 8.02 20.54
C LYS A 169 0.50 7.30 21.63
N THR A 170 -0.16 8.05 22.51
CA THR A 170 -0.97 7.49 23.61
C THR A 170 -2.14 6.66 23.08
N ALA A 171 -2.79 7.08 21.99
CA ALA A 171 -3.88 6.30 21.41
C ALA A 171 -3.39 4.93 20.90
N ILE A 172 -2.29 4.90 20.15
CA ILE A 172 -1.69 3.65 19.65
C ILE A 172 -1.24 2.78 20.84
N GLU A 173 -0.56 3.35 21.82
CA GLU A 173 -0.10 2.66 23.02
C GLU A 173 -1.28 2.03 23.79
N SER A 174 -2.38 2.76 23.98
CA SER A 174 -3.58 2.23 24.64
C SER A 174 -4.17 1.03 23.91
N ILE A 175 -4.31 1.13 22.58
CA ILE A 175 -4.86 0.03 21.76
C ILE A 175 -3.96 -1.21 21.86
N LEU A 176 -2.64 -1.03 21.81
CA LEU A 176 -1.68 -2.12 21.89
C LEU A 176 -1.68 -2.78 23.28
N VAL A 177 -1.74 -2.00 24.36
CA VAL A 177 -1.84 -2.52 25.73
C VAL A 177 -3.11 -3.35 25.91
N GLU A 178 -4.24 -2.87 25.38
CA GLU A 178 -5.50 -3.62 25.42
C GLU A 178 -5.45 -4.92 24.61
N HIS A 179 -4.79 -4.91 23.45
CA HIS A 179 -4.67 -6.08 22.58
C HIS A 179 -3.74 -7.16 23.15
N THR A 180 -2.59 -6.77 23.70
CA THR A 180 -1.60 -7.74 24.20
C THR A 180 -1.78 -8.10 25.67
N GLY A 181 -2.57 -7.32 26.43
CA GLY A 181 -2.69 -7.44 27.88
C GLY A 181 -1.41 -7.06 28.64
N ALA A 182 -0.43 -6.44 27.98
CA ALA A 182 0.87 -6.09 28.56
C ALA A 182 1.21 -4.61 28.39
N LYS A 183 1.94 -4.05 29.36
CA LYS A 183 2.48 -2.69 29.24
C LYS A 183 3.51 -2.62 28.12
N PHE A 184 3.47 -1.54 27.35
CA PHE A 184 4.44 -1.27 26.30
C PHE A 184 5.56 -0.36 26.79
N CYS A 185 6.81 -0.79 26.60
CA CYS A 185 7.96 0.07 26.84
C CYS A 185 8.26 0.96 25.63
N ASN A 186 9.08 2.00 25.83
CA ASN A 186 9.48 2.91 24.75
C ASN A 186 10.15 2.18 23.57
N THR A 187 10.88 1.10 23.83
CA THR A 187 11.52 0.28 22.78
C THR A 187 10.49 -0.40 21.88
N GLN A 188 9.43 -0.97 22.45
CA GLN A 188 8.37 -1.63 21.66
C GLN A 188 7.58 -0.62 20.83
N LEU A 189 7.25 0.55 21.41
CA LEU A 189 6.56 1.61 20.66
C LEU A 189 7.44 2.22 19.58
N HIS A 190 8.73 2.43 19.86
CA HIS A 190 9.68 2.91 18.86
C HIS A 190 9.77 1.93 17.69
N ARG A 191 9.96 0.64 17.97
CA ARG A 191 9.94 -0.45 16.97
C ARG A 191 8.65 -0.42 16.15
N PHE A 192 7.49 -0.37 16.80
CA PHE A 192 6.20 -0.34 16.11
C PHE A 192 6.04 0.85 15.17
N LEU A 193 6.33 2.07 15.67
CA LEU A 193 6.14 3.31 14.91
C LEU A 193 7.18 3.49 13.80
N SER A 194 8.34 2.81 13.89
CA SER A 194 9.37 2.84 12.86
C SER A 194 8.96 2.08 11.59
N HIS A 195 8.01 1.15 11.69
CA HIS A 195 7.54 0.33 10.57
C HIS A 195 6.12 0.66 10.10
N PHE A 196 5.36 1.42 10.91
CA PHE A 196 3.99 1.81 10.58
C PHE A 196 3.93 2.90 9.51
N VAL A 197 3.13 2.70 8.47
CA VAL A 197 2.84 3.67 7.41
C VAL A 197 1.34 3.98 7.31
N ALA A 198 1.03 5.26 7.03
CA ALA A 198 -0.32 5.72 6.74
C ALA A 198 -0.34 6.42 5.39
N ILE A 199 -0.83 5.73 4.37
CA ILE A 199 -0.85 6.17 2.98
C ILE A 199 -2.21 6.80 2.70
N GLN A 200 -2.22 7.99 2.08
CA GLN A 200 -3.46 8.61 1.65
C GLN A 200 -3.51 8.56 0.13
N LEU A 201 -4.48 7.84 -0.42
CA LEU A 201 -4.76 7.80 -1.85
C LEU A 201 -6.18 8.31 -2.07
N ASN A 202 -6.26 9.53 -2.61
CA ASN A 202 -7.51 10.15 -3.00
C ASN A 202 -7.92 9.56 -4.35
N ALA A 203 -8.97 8.74 -4.38
CA ALA A 203 -9.39 8.03 -5.59
C ALA A 203 -10.91 8.00 -5.78
N LEU A 204 -11.69 8.60 -4.87
CA LEU A 204 -13.16 8.57 -4.87
C LEU A 204 -13.84 9.90 -5.21
N HIS A 205 -13.12 11.01 -5.19
CA HIS A 205 -13.68 12.35 -5.36
C HIS A 205 -13.44 12.91 -6.77
N GLU A 206 -14.37 13.74 -7.26
CA GLU A 206 -14.16 14.50 -8.49
C GLU A 206 -12.93 15.41 -8.36
N GLY A 207 -12.07 15.43 -9.38
CA GLY A 207 -10.79 16.13 -9.33
C GLY A 207 -9.66 15.40 -8.59
N GLU A 208 -9.82 14.11 -8.28
CA GLU A 208 -8.73 13.30 -7.73
C GLU A 208 -7.55 13.18 -8.72
N ALA A 209 -6.33 13.26 -8.18
CA ALA A 209 -5.10 13.29 -8.97
C ALA A 209 -4.42 11.93 -9.14
N THR A 210 -4.86 10.90 -8.40
CA THR A 210 -4.23 9.57 -8.39
C THR A 210 -4.45 8.85 -9.71
N SER A 211 -5.70 8.67 -10.14
CA SER A 211 -5.97 7.93 -11.39
C SER A 211 -5.41 8.64 -12.62
N PRO A 212 -5.53 9.98 -12.79
CA PRO A 212 -4.90 10.67 -13.92
C PRO A 212 -3.38 10.49 -13.99
N ALA A 213 -2.68 10.57 -12.85
CA ALA A 213 -1.24 10.35 -12.80
C ALA A 213 -0.88 8.90 -13.19
N VAL A 214 -1.62 7.91 -12.67
CA VAL A 214 -1.40 6.49 -13.02
C VAL A 214 -1.71 6.24 -14.50
N VAL A 215 -2.80 6.81 -15.03
CA VAL A 215 -3.14 6.71 -16.46
C VAL A 215 -2.02 7.28 -17.33
N GLN A 216 -1.44 8.43 -16.97
CA GLN A 216 -0.30 9.00 -17.70
C GLN A 216 0.93 8.10 -17.64
N GLN A 217 1.23 7.50 -16.49
CA GLN A 217 2.33 6.54 -16.35
C GLN A 217 2.11 5.30 -17.23
N LEU A 218 0.92 4.72 -17.18
CA LEU A 218 0.55 3.56 -18.00
C LEU A 218 0.60 3.88 -19.50
N GLN A 219 0.15 5.07 -19.88
CA GLN A 219 0.24 5.56 -21.25
C GLN A 219 1.68 5.63 -21.75
N SER A 220 2.62 6.04 -20.90
CA SER A 220 4.05 6.10 -21.25
C SER A 220 4.68 4.72 -21.48
N ALA A 221 4.08 3.66 -20.92
CA ALA A 221 4.52 2.27 -21.06
C ALA A 221 3.95 1.59 -22.33
N LEU A 222 2.92 2.16 -22.96
CA LEU A 222 2.33 1.63 -24.19
C LEU A 222 3.13 2.03 -25.43
N ALA A 223 3.17 1.15 -26.42
CA ALA A 223 3.74 1.41 -27.74
C ALA A 223 3.00 2.57 -28.43
N ASP A 224 3.65 3.23 -29.38
CA ASP A 224 3.09 4.41 -30.05
C ASP A 224 1.72 4.12 -30.70
N SER A 225 1.54 2.91 -31.22
CA SER A 225 0.27 2.43 -31.78
C SER A 225 -0.89 2.38 -30.77
N ASP A 226 -0.58 2.28 -29.47
CA ASP A 226 -1.55 2.24 -28.36
C ASP A 226 -1.43 3.49 -27.46
N SER A 227 -0.74 4.54 -27.91
CA SER A 227 -0.39 5.71 -27.10
C SER A 227 -1.58 6.48 -26.53
N GLY A 228 -2.82 6.27 -26.99
CA GLY A 228 -4.04 6.87 -26.43
C GLY A 228 -4.79 6.01 -25.41
N ARG A 229 -4.29 4.80 -25.10
CA ARG A 229 -5.07 3.75 -24.41
C ARG A 229 -4.73 3.58 -22.93
N GLY A 230 -4.11 4.59 -22.32
CA GLY A 230 -3.75 4.56 -20.89
C GLY A 230 -4.96 4.35 -19.98
N LYS A 231 -6.10 4.96 -20.31
CA LYS A 231 -7.36 4.78 -19.55
C LYS A 231 -7.93 3.37 -19.70
N ASP A 232 -7.93 2.82 -20.91
CA ASP A 232 -8.35 1.42 -21.15
C ASP A 232 -7.47 0.44 -20.36
N LEU A 233 -6.16 0.69 -20.32
CA LEU A 233 -5.21 -0.13 -19.58
C LEU A 233 -5.45 -0.03 -18.07
N TRP A 234 -5.72 1.17 -17.56
CA TRP A 234 -6.12 1.38 -16.17
C TRP A 234 -7.38 0.58 -15.81
N ASP A 235 -8.44 0.68 -16.61
CA ASP A 235 -9.69 -0.04 -16.36
C ASP A 235 -9.51 -1.57 -16.45
N ALA A 236 -8.59 -2.04 -17.31
CA ALA A 236 -8.21 -3.45 -17.36
C ALA A 236 -7.48 -3.90 -16.07
N LEU A 237 -6.57 -3.07 -15.53
CA LEU A 237 -5.91 -3.36 -14.26
C LEU A 237 -6.88 -3.36 -13.07
N LEU A 238 -7.86 -2.44 -13.04
CA LEU A 238 -8.91 -2.44 -12.01
C LEU A 238 -9.76 -3.71 -12.05
N ARG A 239 -10.06 -4.21 -13.25
CA ARG A 239 -10.76 -5.49 -13.40
C ARG A 239 -9.92 -6.66 -12.89
N ILE A 240 -8.64 -6.70 -13.23
CA ILE A 240 -7.71 -7.71 -12.72
C ILE A 240 -7.63 -7.64 -11.18
N ALA A 241 -7.55 -6.44 -10.59
CA ALA A 241 -7.56 -6.26 -9.14
C ALA A 241 -8.83 -6.83 -8.50
N SER A 242 -10.00 -6.49 -9.05
CA SER A 242 -11.29 -6.99 -8.57
C SER A 242 -11.39 -8.51 -8.63
N GLU A 243 -10.98 -9.12 -9.75
CA GLU A 243 -10.99 -10.56 -9.92
C GLU A 243 -9.98 -11.29 -9.01
N ASN A 244 -8.80 -10.72 -8.75
CA ASN A 244 -7.81 -11.31 -7.84
C ASN A 244 -8.26 -11.18 -6.39
N ARG A 245 -8.87 -10.06 -6.01
CA ARG A 245 -9.48 -9.85 -4.70
C ARG A 245 -10.56 -10.88 -4.40
N GLY A 246 -11.46 -11.15 -5.35
CA GLY A 246 -12.50 -12.18 -5.22
C GLY A 246 -11.98 -13.63 -5.09
N ARG A 247 -10.69 -13.86 -5.39
CA ARG A 247 -10.05 -15.19 -5.37
C ARG A 247 -8.95 -15.32 -4.31
N ALA A 248 -8.69 -14.28 -3.51
CA ALA A 248 -7.54 -14.20 -2.62
C ALA A 248 -6.21 -14.56 -3.33
N ALA A 249 -6.07 -14.12 -4.59
CA ALA A 249 -4.98 -14.51 -5.46
C ALA A 249 -3.75 -13.61 -5.28
N ALA A 250 -2.64 -14.02 -5.88
CA ALA A 250 -1.46 -13.18 -6.04
C ALA A 250 -1.12 -13.01 -7.52
N CYS A 251 -0.52 -11.87 -7.82
CA CYS A 251 -0.21 -11.45 -9.18
C CYS A 251 1.26 -11.02 -9.26
N GLU A 252 1.98 -11.60 -10.21
CA GLU A 252 3.29 -11.15 -10.66
C GLU A 252 3.20 -10.57 -12.07
N ARG A 253 4.24 -9.86 -12.50
CA ARG A 253 4.26 -9.19 -13.80
C ARG A 253 3.95 -10.13 -14.99
N PRO A 254 4.47 -11.37 -15.06
CA PRO A 254 4.10 -12.29 -16.14
C PRO A 254 2.59 -12.59 -16.19
N ASN A 255 1.91 -12.65 -15.04
CA ASN A 255 0.45 -12.85 -14.99
C ASN A 255 -0.29 -11.66 -15.62
N LEU A 256 0.15 -10.42 -15.32
CA LEU A 256 -0.42 -9.21 -15.91
C LEU A 256 -0.22 -9.19 -17.43
N LEU A 257 1.01 -9.43 -17.90
CA LEU A 257 1.30 -9.44 -19.33
C LEU A 257 0.50 -10.51 -20.07
N PHE A 258 0.31 -11.68 -19.46
CA PHE A 258 -0.52 -12.74 -20.01
C PHE A 258 -2.00 -12.32 -20.10
N ALA A 259 -2.55 -11.74 -19.03
CA ALA A 259 -3.94 -11.28 -18.99
C ALA A 259 -4.24 -10.12 -19.97
N LEU A 260 -3.22 -9.32 -20.28
CA LEU A 260 -3.30 -8.16 -21.18
C LEU A 260 -2.88 -8.48 -22.62
N LYS A 261 -2.41 -9.71 -22.87
CA LYS A 261 -1.91 -10.17 -24.17
C LYS A 261 -2.94 -9.97 -25.27
N GLY A 262 -2.51 -9.42 -26.40
CA GLY A 262 -3.36 -9.19 -27.57
C GLY A 262 -4.30 -7.99 -27.45
N ARG A 263 -4.49 -7.43 -26.25
CA ARG A 263 -5.26 -6.19 -26.03
C ARG A 263 -4.39 -4.94 -26.03
N PHE A 264 -3.15 -5.03 -25.57
CA PHE A 264 -2.23 -3.90 -25.46
C PHE A 264 -0.86 -4.28 -25.99
N ARG A 265 -0.19 -3.33 -26.66
CA ARG A 265 1.20 -3.38 -27.06
C ARG A 265 2.00 -2.49 -26.13
N PHE A 266 2.93 -3.10 -25.41
CA PHE A 266 3.85 -2.39 -24.53
C PHE A 266 5.10 -1.98 -25.30
N ARG A 267 5.68 -0.84 -24.91
CA ARG A 267 7.06 -0.52 -25.32
C ARG A 267 7.98 -1.60 -24.75
N GLY A 268 8.98 -2.02 -25.53
CA GLY A 268 10.09 -2.79 -24.99
C GLY A 268 10.75 -2.02 -23.85
N SER A 269 11.35 -2.73 -22.89
CA SER A 269 12.09 -2.10 -21.80
C SER A 269 13.05 -1.05 -22.36
N SER A 270 13.00 0.18 -21.86
CA SER A 270 13.92 1.25 -22.29
C SER A 270 15.37 0.86 -22.04
N ALA A 271 15.64 0.08 -21.00
CA ALA A 271 16.95 -0.48 -20.70
C ALA A 271 17.45 -1.43 -21.80
N LEU A 272 16.55 -2.10 -22.51
CA LEU A 272 16.86 -2.98 -23.63
C LEU A 272 16.78 -2.27 -24.98
N ARG A 273 16.45 -0.97 -25.03
CA ARG A 273 16.29 -0.25 -26.30
C ARG A 273 17.59 -0.24 -27.09
N SER A 274 18.72 0.04 -26.43
CA SER A 274 20.05 -0.01 -27.07
C SER A 274 20.42 -1.41 -27.55
N ASP A 275 20.03 -2.43 -26.80
CA ASP A 275 20.31 -3.82 -27.16
C ASP A 275 19.42 -4.29 -28.33
N ILE A 276 18.15 -3.90 -28.33
CA ILE A 276 17.21 -4.13 -29.45
C ILE A 276 17.67 -3.38 -30.70
N GLU A 277 18.12 -2.12 -30.58
CA GLU A 277 18.70 -1.37 -31.69
C GLU A 277 19.95 -2.05 -32.24
N ARG A 278 20.85 -2.53 -31.37
CA ARG A 278 22.03 -3.32 -31.78
C ARG A 278 21.64 -4.61 -32.50
N VAL A 279 20.68 -5.38 -31.96
CA VAL A 279 20.18 -6.61 -32.61
C VAL A 279 19.57 -6.29 -33.97
N ASN A 280 18.78 -5.22 -34.09
CA ASN A 280 18.16 -4.82 -35.34
C ASN A 280 19.18 -4.35 -36.40
N THR A 281 20.24 -3.66 -35.99
CA THR A 281 21.33 -3.27 -36.90
C THR A 281 22.10 -4.50 -37.37
N LEU A 282 22.51 -5.38 -36.45
CA LEU A 282 23.20 -6.63 -36.79
C LEU A 282 22.35 -7.55 -37.70
N ALA A 283 21.04 -7.61 -37.48
CA ALA A 283 20.13 -8.39 -38.30
C ALA A 283 19.96 -7.84 -39.73
N LYS A 284 20.18 -6.53 -39.95
CA LYS A 284 20.16 -5.91 -41.29
C LYS A 284 21.49 -6.08 -42.03
N ASP A 285 22.58 -6.19 -41.30
CA ASP A 285 23.93 -6.36 -41.84
C ASP A 285 24.30 -7.84 -42.07
N TRP A 286 23.39 -8.77 -41.74
CA TRP A 286 23.54 -10.19 -42.03
C TRP A 286 23.01 -10.51 -43.44
N PRO A 287 23.85 -11.07 -44.34
CA PRO A 287 23.46 -11.39 -45.72
C PRO A 287 22.44 -12.54 -45.84
#